data_AF-I5BT70-F1
#
_entry.id   AF-I5BT70-F1
#
_cell.length_a   1.000
_cell.length_b   1.000
_cell.length_c   1.000
_cell.angle_alpha   90.00
_cell.angle_beta   90.00
_cell.angle_gamma   90.00
#
_symmetry.space_group_name_H-M   'P 1'
#
loop_
_entity.id
_entity.type
_entity.pdbx_description
1 polymer ?
#
loop_
_entity_poly.entity_id
_entity_poly.type
_entity_poly.pdbx_seq_one_letter_code
_entity_poly.pdbx_strand_id
1 'polypeptide(L)'
;MVELAEKALSRVFDSTVAKPHGFVTADFKEVADRTPYSAEINVRHVAFTPCSAAGGAYFPADTIQLLHGPGTFEHSYLMYQFPTETISLRDVDERPVLTKDSDLLKKIVGLAFYRV
;
A
#
# COMPACT_ATOMS: atom_id res chain seq x y z
N MET A 1 -4.82 11.00 -6.56
CA MET A 1 -4.65 9.52 -6.69
C MET A 1 -5.80 8.75 -6.09
N VAL A 2 -6.24 9.03 -4.86
CA VAL A 2 -7.38 8.32 -4.22
C VAL A 2 -8.66 8.40 -5.04
N GLU A 3 -9.08 9.61 -5.44
CA GLU A 3 -10.27 9.81 -6.30
C GLU A 3 -10.17 9.05 -7.64
N LEU A 4 -8.96 8.92 -8.18
CA LEU A 4 -8.73 8.19 -9.43
C LEU A 4 -8.84 6.68 -9.21
N ALA A 5 -8.35 6.17 -8.08
CA ALA A 5 -8.52 4.78 -7.65
C ALA A 5 -10.00 4.46 -7.45
N GLU A 6 -10.76 5.32 -6.75
CA GLU A 6 -12.20 5.17 -6.57
C GLU A 6 -12.93 5.13 -7.92
N LYS A 7 -12.62 6.07 -8.82
CA LYS A 7 -13.22 6.10 -10.16
C LYS A 7 -12.89 4.85 -10.98
N ALA A 8 -11.66 4.35 -10.90
CA ALA A 8 -11.25 3.13 -11.58
C ALA A 8 -12.02 1.91 -11.02
N LEU A 9 -12.11 1.79 -9.70
CA LEU A 9 -12.84 0.72 -9.03
C LEU A 9 -14.34 0.77 -9.31
N SER A 10 -14.97 1.94 -9.25
CA SER A 10 -16.39 2.09 -9.58
C SER A 10 -16.68 1.62 -11.00
N ARG A 11 -15.84 1.97 -11.98
CA ARG A 11 -16.00 1.48 -13.36
C ARG A 11 -15.92 -0.03 -13.48
N VAL A 12 -15.05 -0.67 -12.70
CA VAL A 12 -14.96 -2.13 -12.64
C VAL A 12 -16.25 -2.69 -12.07
N PHE A 13 -16.69 -2.24 -10.89
CA PHE A 13 -17.90 -2.79 -10.26
C PHE A 13 -19.19 -2.48 -11.03
N ASP A 14 -19.33 -1.30 -11.62
CA ASP A 14 -20.46 -0.90 -12.46
C ASP A 14 -20.59 -1.76 -13.72
N SER A 15 -19.46 -2.33 -14.20
CA SER A 15 -19.46 -3.29 -15.32
C SER A 15 -19.85 -4.71 -14.90
N THR A 16 -20.08 -4.93 -13.60
CA THR A 16 -20.47 -6.22 -13.03
C THR A 16 -21.82 -6.13 -12.31
N VAL A 17 -22.39 -7.28 -11.94
CA VAL A 17 -23.56 -7.35 -11.04
C VAL A 17 -23.15 -7.39 -9.56
N ALA A 18 -21.85 -7.40 -9.26
CA ALA A 18 -21.34 -7.53 -7.91
C ALA A 18 -21.31 -6.18 -7.19
N LYS A 19 -21.65 -6.18 -5.90
CA LYS A 19 -21.41 -5.03 -5.03
C LYS A 19 -19.91 -4.92 -4.72
N PRO A 20 -19.35 -3.72 -4.50
CA PRO A 20 -17.98 -3.58 -4.01
C PRO A 20 -17.75 -4.37 -2.72
N HIS A 21 -16.71 -5.20 -2.69
CA HIS A 21 -16.36 -6.04 -1.54
C HIS A 21 -14.87 -6.44 -1.57
N GLY A 22 -14.37 -6.91 -0.43
CA GLY A 22 -13.01 -7.43 -0.27
C GLY A 22 -11.93 -6.35 -0.21
N PHE A 23 -10.68 -6.79 -0.29
CA PHE A 23 -9.51 -5.92 -0.37
C PHE A 23 -9.08 -5.76 -1.82
N VAL A 24 -9.01 -4.52 -2.29
CA VAL A 24 -8.69 -4.20 -3.69
C VAL A 24 -7.58 -3.16 -3.75
N THR A 25 -6.62 -3.33 -4.66
CA THR A 25 -5.65 -2.27 -5.01
C THR A 25 -5.82 -1.84 -6.45
N ALA A 26 -5.53 -0.56 -6.70
CA ALA A 26 -5.49 0.01 -8.04
C ALA A 26 -4.08 0.51 -8.32
N ASP A 27 -3.42 -0.15 -9.28
CA ASP A 27 -2.05 0.16 -9.66
C ASP A 27 -2.09 1.12 -10.84
N PHE A 28 -1.34 2.22 -10.69
CA PHE A 28 -1.26 3.26 -11.70
C PHE A 28 0.15 3.35 -12.25
N LYS A 29 0.24 3.48 -13.57
CA LYS A 29 1.47 3.79 -14.27
C LYS A 29 1.44 5.24 -14.69
N GLU A 30 2.43 6.00 -14.23
CA GLU A 30 2.70 7.35 -14.72
C GLU A 30 3.45 7.24 -16.06
N VAL A 31 3.04 8.02 -17.05
CA VAL A 31 3.75 8.14 -18.34
C VAL A 31 4.49 9.49 -18.41
N ALA A 32 5.21 9.75 -19.51
CA ALA A 32 6.13 10.88 -19.62
C ALA A 32 5.50 12.27 -19.35
N ASP A 33 4.20 12.42 -19.59
CA ASP A 33 3.46 13.66 -19.34
C ASP A 33 2.86 13.76 -17.92
N ARG A 34 3.19 12.82 -17.03
CA ARG A 34 2.67 12.67 -15.66
C ARG A 34 1.20 12.26 -15.55
N THR A 35 0.55 11.88 -16.64
CA THR A 35 -0.81 11.36 -16.60
C THR A 35 -0.80 9.94 -16.03
N PRO A 36 -1.51 9.68 -14.91
CA PRO A 36 -1.64 8.33 -14.37
C PRO A 36 -2.67 7.52 -15.17
N TYR A 37 -2.24 6.37 -15.70
CA TYR A 37 -3.13 5.39 -16.32
C TYR A 37 -3.28 4.19 -15.38
N SER A 38 -4.52 3.71 -15.21
CA SER A 38 -4.74 2.44 -14.50
C SER A 38 -4.10 1.31 -15.30
N ALA A 39 -3.23 0.55 -14.64
CA ALA A 39 -2.52 -0.57 -15.25
C ALA A 39 -3.12 -1.90 -14.81
N GLU A 40 -3.44 -2.04 -13.52
CA GLU A 40 -3.93 -3.29 -12.94
C GLU A 40 -4.88 -2.99 -11.76
N ILE A 41 -5.87 -3.87 -11.58
CA ILE A 41 -6.74 -3.92 -10.40
C ILE A 41 -6.54 -5.29 -9.76
N ASN A 42 -6.02 -5.31 -8.53
CA ASN A 42 -5.79 -6.54 -7.78
C ASN A 42 -6.90 -6.77 -6.76
N VAL A 43 -7.59 -7.90 -6.84
CA VAL A 43 -8.63 -8.33 -5.87
C VAL A 43 -8.03 -9.21 -4.74
N ARG A 44 -6.88 -8.79 -4.21
CA ARG A 44 -6.11 -9.51 -3.19
C ARG A 44 -5.06 -8.61 -2.56
N HIS A 45 -4.50 -9.05 -1.44
CA HIS A 45 -3.27 -8.45 -0.91
C HIS A 45 -2.13 -8.57 -1.93
N VAL A 46 -1.30 -7.51 -1.96
CA VAL A 46 -0.18 -7.38 -2.90
C VAL A 46 1.13 -7.39 -2.13
N ALA A 47 2.25 -7.47 -2.85
CA ALA A 47 3.58 -7.62 -2.26
C ALA A 47 3.99 -6.47 -1.32
N PHE A 48 3.34 -5.31 -1.41
CA PHE A 48 3.58 -4.16 -0.54
C PHE A 48 2.75 -4.16 0.75
N THR A 49 1.76 -5.05 0.89
CA THR A 49 0.92 -5.13 2.09
C THR A 49 1.73 -5.25 3.40
N PRO A 50 2.79 -6.08 3.50
CA PRO A 50 3.63 -6.12 4.70
C PRO A 50 4.31 -4.79 5.01
N CYS A 51 4.73 -4.03 3.99
CA CYS A 51 5.35 -2.71 4.18
C CYS A 51 4.33 -1.70 4.74
N SER A 52 3.10 -1.72 4.23
CA SER A 52 2.02 -0.89 4.77
C SER A 52 1.71 -1.24 6.22
N ALA A 53 1.68 -2.54 6.55
CA ALA A 53 1.49 -3.02 7.92
C ALA A 53 2.62 -2.57 8.86
N ALA A 54 3.87 -2.60 8.41
CA ALA A 54 5.01 -2.07 9.17
C ALA A 54 4.89 -0.56 9.46
N GLY A 55 4.13 0.16 8.64
CA GLY A 55 3.81 1.58 8.84
C GLY A 55 2.53 1.83 9.64
N GLY A 56 1.87 0.78 10.14
CA GLY A 56 0.65 0.86 10.94
C GLY A 56 -0.65 0.57 10.18
N ALA A 57 -0.60 0.34 8.86
CA ALA A 57 -1.78 0.03 8.05
C ALA A 57 -1.98 -1.48 7.93
N TYR A 58 -2.65 -2.09 8.92
CA TYR A 58 -2.71 -3.54 9.07
C TYR A 58 -3.92 -4.20 8.36
N PHE A 59 -4.03 -4.00 7.05
CA PHE A 59 -5.19 -4.46 6.26
C PHE A 59 -5.56 -5.95 6.40
N PRO A 60 -4.62 -6.90 6.54
CA PRO A 60 -4.97 -8.29 6.83
C PRO A 60 -5.75 -8.46 8.14
N ALA A 61 -5.39 -7.73 9.20
CA ALA A 61 -6.11 -7.76 10.47
C ALA A 61 -7.52 -7.18 10.31
N ASP A 62 -7.65 -6.08 9.58
CA ASP A 62 -8.95 -5.47 9.26
C ASP A 62 -9.86 -6.45 8.50
N THR A 63 -9.29 -7.19 7.54
CA THR A 63 -10.02 -8.20 6.76
C THR A 63 -10.50 -9.35 7.66
N ILE A 64 -9.66 -9.83 8.57
CA ILE A 64 -10.04 -10.88 9.55
C ILE A 64 -11.13 -10.36 10.48
N GLN A 65 -11.01 -9.14 11.00
CA GLN A 65 -12.01 -8.54 11.87
C GLN A 65 -13.36 -8.40 11.16
N LEU A 66 -13.37 -7.90 9.92
CA LEU A 66 -14.58 -7.77 9.12
C LEU A 66 -15.27 -9.12 8.89
N LEU A 67 -14.50 -10.20 8.67
CA LEU A 67 -15.05 -11.54 8.42
C LEU A 67 -15.57 -12.24 9.69
N HIS A 68 -14.92 -12.04 10.83
CA HIS A 68 -15.23 -12.77 12.07
C HIS A 68 -16.04 -11.96 13.10
N GLY A 69 -16.09 -10.64 12.97
CA GLY A 69 -16.80 -9.74 13.87
C GLY A 69 -17.30 -8.49 13.16
N PRO A 70 -18.10 -8.62 12.08
CA PRO A 70 -18.53 -7.47 11.29
C PRO A 70 -19.28 -6.41 12.11
N GLY A 71 -20.00 -6.82 13.17
CA GLY A 71 -20.72 -5.89 14.04
C GLY A 71 -19.84 -4.99 14.91
N THR A 72 -18.54 -5.28 15.02
CA THR A 72 -17.56 -4.47 15.75
C THR A 72 -16.49 -3.87 14.84
N PHE A 73 -16.66 -4.00 13.52
CA PHE A 73 -15.74 -3.41 12.56
C PHE A 73 -16.04 -1.92 12.40
N GLU A 74 -15.00 -1.09 12.46
CA GLU A 74 -15.11 0.35 12.25
C GLU A 74 -15.28 0.65 10.76
N HIS A 75 -16.50 0.99 10.36
CA HIS A 75 -16.82 1.31 8.96
C HIS A 75 -16.52 2.78 8.58
N SER A 76 -15.99 3.56 9.53
CA SER A 76 -15.58 4.93 9.23
C SER A 76 -14.41 4.94 8.25
N TYR A 77 -14.40 5.93 7.35
CA TYR A 77 -13.33 6.05 6.38
C TYR A 77 -11.99 6.31 7.07
N LEU A 78 -10.98 5.52 6.73
CA LEU A 78 -9.64 5.64 7.27
C LEU A 78 -8.61 5.84 6.15
N MET A 79 -7.91 6.97 6.20
CA MET A 79 -6.76 7.26 5.34
C MET A 79 -5.47 7.11 6.12
N TYR A 80 -4.67 6.10 5.79
CA TYR A 80 -3.32 5.98 6.34
C TYR A 80 -2.39 7.01 5.71
N GLN A 81 -1.67 7.73 6.57
CA GLN A 81 -0.64 8.67 6.17
C GLN A 81 0.68 8.25 6.79
N PHE A 82 1.73 8.25 5.98
CA PHE A 82 3.08 7.91 6.41
C PHE A 82 3.94 9.17 6.40
N PRO A 83 4.96 9.27 7.25
CA PRO A 83 5.87 10.41 7.24
C PRO A 83 6.49 10.63 5.86
N THR A 84 6.71 11.89 5.48
CA THR A 84 7.43 12.24 4.26
C THR A 84 8.82 11.61 4.27
N GLU A 85 9.33 11.27 3.08
CA GLU A 85 10.62 10.59 2.87
C GLU A 85 10.71 9.17 3.45
N THR A 86 9.57 8.58 3.87
CA THR A 86 9.52 7.17 4.24
C THR A 86 9.80 6.32 3.00
N ILE A 87 10.83 5.50 3.08
CA ILE A 87 11.13 4.45 2.13
C ILE A 87 10.83 3.10 2.76
N SER A 88 10.37 2.16 1.94
CA SER A 88 10.18 0.76 2.34
C SER A 88 11.19 -0.11 1.62
N LEU A 89 12.00 -0.82 2.41
CA LEU A 89 12.86 -1.88 1.91
C LEU A 89 12.17 -3.20 2.21
N ARG A 90 12.03 -4.03 1.19
CA ARG A 90 11.42 -5.35 1.32
C ARG A 90 12.33 -6.38 0.67
N ASP A 91 12.40 -7.54 1.30
CA ASP A 91 12.90 -8.77 0.69
C ASP A 91 11.74 -9.76 0.56
N VAL A 92 11.98 -10.89 -0.11
CA VAL A 92 11.06 -12.03 -0.16
C VAL A 92 11.01 -12.74 1.19
N ASP A 93 12.16 -12.92 1.84
CA ASP A 93 12.30 -13.76 3.03
C ASP A 93 12.53 -12.97 4.32
N GLU A 94 12.60 -11.65 4.25
CA GLU A 94 12.88 -10.78 5.40
C GLU A 94 11.72 -9.86 5.75
N ARG A 95 11.74 -9.39 7.01
CA ARG A 95 10.78 -8.39 7.47
C ARG A 95 11.01 -7.06 6.75
N PRO A 96 9.95 -6.37 6.30
CA PRO A 96 10.10 -5.07 5.67
C PRO A 96 10.67 -4.06 6.67
N VAL A 97 11.57 -3.22 6.19
CA VAL A 97 12.16 -2.12 6.96
C VAL A 97 11.58 -0.82 6.44
N LEU A 98 10.99 -0.03 7.34
CA LEU A 98 10.66 1.36 7.07
C LEU A 98 11.75 2.26 7.63
N THR A 99 12.24 3.17 6.81
CA THR A 99 13.26 4.14 7.22
C THR A 99 13.09 5.43 6.44
N LYS A 100 13.81 6.48 6.82
CA LYS A 100 13.90 7.71 6.03
C LYS A 100 15.00 7.55 5.00
N ASP A 101 14.80 8.14 3.82
CA ASP A 101 15.82 8.16 2.77
C ASP A 101 17.18 8.70 3.28
N SER A 102 17.12 9.81 4.04
CA SER A 102 18.30 10.42 4.65
C SER A 102 19.04 9.52 5.66
N ASP A 103 18.33 8.61 6.33
CA ASP A 103 18.94 7.68 7.28
C ASP A 103 19.55 6.46 6.56
N LEU A 104 18.98 6.04 5.42
CA LEU A 104 19.56 5.01 4.58
C LEU A 104 20.92 5.46 4.00
N LEU A 105 20.97 6.68 3.46
CA LEU A 105 22.21 7.24 2.87
C LEU A 105 23.35 7.33 3.89
N LYS A 106 23.06 7.75 5.13
CA LYS A 106 24.07 7.80 6.21
C LYS A 106 24.66 6.43 6.51
N LYS A 107 23.85 5.37 6.51
CA LYS A 107 24.32 4.00 6.76
C LYS A 107 25.23 3.52 5.64
N ILE A 108 24.88 3.78 4.38
CA ILE A 108 25.68 3.38 3.21
C ILE A 108 27.02 4.14 3.18
N VAL A 109 26.98 5.46 3.38
CA VAL A 109 28.19 6.29 3.41
C VAL A 109 29.07 5.92 4.60
N GLY A 110 28.49 5.73 5.79
CA GLY A 110 29.23 5.28 6.98
C GLY A 110 29.89 3.90 6.81
N LEU A 111 29.22 2.96 6.13
CA LEU A 111 29.78 1.65 5.77
C LEU A 111 30.97 1.75 4.80
N ALA A 112 30.98 2.74 3.90
CA ALA A 112 32.10 2.96 2.98
C ALA A 112 33.37 3.44 3.71
N PHE A 113 33.23 4.19 4.81
CA PHE A 113 34.37 4.66 5.61
C PHE A 113 34.94 3.62 6.59
N TYR A 114 34.24 2.51 6.85
CA TYR A 114 34.72 1.40 7.68
C TYR A 114 35.43 0.29 6.90
N ARG A 115 35.58 0.44 5.57
CA ARG A 115 36.31 -0.51 4.70
C ARG A 115 37.70 -0.03 4.29
N VAL A 116 38.36 0.78 5.12
CA VAL A 116 39.79 1.18 4.94
C VAL A 116 40.63 0.56 6.04
#